data_AF-A0AAN6VD92-F1
#
_entry.id   AF-A0AAN6VD92-F1
#
_cell.length_a   1.000
_cell.length_b   1.000
_cell.length_c   1.000
_cell.angle_alpha   90.00
_cell.angle_beta   90.00
_cell.angle_gamma   90.00
#
_symmetry.space_group_name_H-M   'P 1'
#
loop_
_entity.id
_entity.type
_entity.pdbx_description
1 polymer ?
#
loop_
_entity_poly.entity_id
_entity_poly.type
_entity_poly.pdbx_seq_one_letter_code
_entity_poly.pdbx_strand_id
1 'polypeptide(L)'
;MATQTNPTMTMVMQPPPLVQKDSIITPAVEVKVQFDQNHPKRHLIGEVFATAAVLDSNGDPVANLSYNYEGVWGARKPQTVENSAQFTFPRLWIAGSGTYQLRISAHLIDTDEAQSKVLCQVDSVRFFVV
;
A
#
# COMPACT_ATOMS: atom_id res chain seq x y z
N MET A 1 2.06 -31.44 3.22
CA MET A 1 1.28 -30.31 2.66
C MET A 1 2.09 -29.05 2.92
N ALA A 2 2.60 -28.40 1.89
CA ALA A 2 3.35 -27.16 2.08
C ALA A 2 2.35 -26.05 2.41
N THR A 3 2.50 -25.43 3.57
CA THR A 3 1.72 -24.26 3.98
C THR A 3 1.91 -23.18 2.93
N GLN A 4 0.84 -22.77 2.26
CA GLN A 4 0.91 -21.71 1.27
C GLN A 4 1.23 -20.40 1.99
N THR A 5 2.44 -19.86 1.82
CA THR A 5 2.79 -18.55 2.36
C THR A 5 2.12 -17.47 1.52
N ASN A 6 1.30 -16.61 2.13
CA ASN A 6 0.87 -15.39 1.45
C ASN A 6 2.10 -14.56 1.04
N PRO A 7 2.04 -13.80 -0.07
CA PRO A 7 3.13 -12.91 -0.44
C PRO A 7 3.43 -11.93 0.69
N THR A 8 4.67 -11.46 0.77
CA THR A 8 5.08 -10.49 1.77
C THR A 8 5.02 -9.08 1.20
N MET A 9 4.73 -8.10 2.06
CA MET A 9 4.82 -6.69 1.72
C MET A 9 5.79 -5.98 2.66
N THR A 10 6.63 -5.11 2.11
CA THR A 10 7.58 -4.31 2.87
C THR A 10 7.46 -2.85 2.45
N MET A 11 7.46 -1.95 3.42
CA MET A 11 7.54 -0.52 3.13
C MET A 11 9.00 -0.13 2.92
N VAL A 12 9.34 0.23 1.68
CA VAL A 12 10.69 0.61 1.23
C VAL A 12 10.97 2.07 1.60
N MET A 13 9.95 2.93 1.49
CA MET A 13 10.03 4.33 1.88
C MET A 13 8.89 4.65 2.85
N GLN A 14 9.25 5.06 4.06
CA GLN A 14 8.33 5.45 5.12
C GLN A 14 7.92 6.92 4.97
N PRO A 15 6.72 7.32 5.40
CA PRO A 15 6.43 8.72 5.63
C PRO A 15 7.42 9.31 6.66
N PRO A 16 7.82 10.58 6.54
CA PRO A 16 8.65 11.22 7.55
C PRO A 16 7.87 11.34 8.88
N PRO A 17 8.57 11.43 10.04
CA PRO A 17 7.91 11.55 11.34
C PRO A 17 7.00 12.78 11.50
N LEU A 18 7.23 13.81 10.70
CA LEU A 18 6.46 15.06 10.67
C LEU A 18 6.09 15.40 9.23
N VAL A 19 4.80 15.62 8.98
CA VAL A 19 4.22 15.92 7.68
C VAL A 19 3.42 17.23 7.80
N GLN A 20 3.52 18.10 6.79
CA GLN A 20 2.68 19.29 6.73
C GLN A 20 1.29 18.91 6.23
N LYS A 21 0.24 19.36 6.92
CA LYS A 21 -1.14 19.18 6.44
C LYS A 21 -1.33 19.82 5.07
N ASP A 22 -2.28 19.31 4.31
CA ASP A 22 -2.62 19.79 2.95
C ASP A 22 -1.43 19.77 1.98
N SER A 23 -0.34 19.07 2.33
CA SER A 23 0.88 18.96 1.54
C SER A 23 1.19 17.50 1.21
N ILE A 24 1.78 17.28 0.04
CA ILE A 24 2.21 15.94 -0.37
C ILE A 24 3.24 15.41 0.64
N ILE A 25 3.03 14.17 1.08
CA ILE A 25 3.98 13.42 1.90
C ILE A 25 5.25 13.18 1.07
N THR A 26 6.36 13.77 1.52
CA THR A 26 7.69 13.60 0.89
C THR A 26 8.70 13.04 1.89
N PRO A 27 9.49 12.01 1.54
CA PRO A 27 9.49 11.30 0.25
C PRO A 27 8.19 10.53 0.00
N ALA A 28 7.91 10.24 -1.27
CA ALA A 28 6.74 9.44 -1.64
C ALA A 28 6.83 8.06 -0.97
N VAL A 29 5.70 7.59 -0.43
CA VAL A 29 5.64 6.27 0.21
C VAL A 29 5.82 5.20 -0.86
N GLU A 30 6.67 4.22 -0.57
CA GLU A 30 6.97 3.12 -1.46
C GLU A 30 6.84 1.80 -0.75
N VAL A 31 6.20 0.83 -1.39
CA VAL A 31 6.11 -0.54 -0.90
C VAL A 31 6.56 -1.52 -1.97
N LYS A 32 7.09 -2.66 -1.53
CA LYS A 32 7.43 -3.80 -2.36
C LYS A 32 6.60 -5.00 -1.94
N VAL A 33 5.95 -5.63 -2.90
CA VAL A 33 5.31 -6.94 -2.76
C VAL A 33 6.26 -7.99 -3.31
N GLN A 34 6.46 -9.06 -2.56
CA GLN A 34 7.33 -10.17 -2.92
C GLN A 34 6.57 -11.49 -2.75
N PHE A 35 6.46 -12.22 -3.85
CA PHE A 35 6.02 -13.61 -3.82
C PHE A 35 7.20 -14.52 -3.51
N ASP A 36 6.94 -15.57 -2.74
CA ASP A 36 7.86 -16.70 -2.64
C ASP A 36 8.07 -17.30 -4.02
N GLN A 37 9.29 -17.78 -4.28
CA GLN A 37 9.63 -18.40 -5.57
C GLN A 37 8.69 -19.55 -5.92
N ASN A 38 8.18 -20.29 -4.93
CA ASN A 38 7.29 -21.42 -5.14
C ASN A 38 5.79 -21.06 -5.04
N HIS A 39 5.45 -19.77 -4.94
CA HIS A 39 4.04 -19.38 -4.79
C HIS A 39 3.26 -19.65 -6.08
N PRO A 40 2.12 -20.35 -6.03
CA PRO A 40 1.36 -20.75 -7.23
C PRO A 40 0.86 -19.53 -8.02
N LYS A 41 0.55 -18.42 -7.34
CA LYS A 41 0.05 -17.18 -7.97
C LYS A 41 1.16 -16.17 -8.34
N ARG A 42 2.45 -16.53 -8.28
CA ARG A 42 3.55 -15.57 -8.59
C ARG A 42 3.48 -15.00 -10.00
N HIS A 43 2.96 -15.78 -10.95
CA HIS A 43 2.76 -15.38 -12.34
C HIS A 43 1.71 -14.25 -12.50
N LEU A 44 0.85 -14.06 -11.49
CA LEU A 44 -0.16 -13.00 -11.45
C LEU A 44 0.37 -11.69 -10.84
N ILE A 45 1.69 -11.56 -10.62
CA ILE A 45 2.29 -10.34 -10.05
C ILE A 45 1.95 -9.08 -10.86
N GLY A 46 1.78 -9.21 -12.18
CA GLY A 46 1.37 -8.11 -13.06
C GLY A 46 -0.07 -7.64 -12.88
N GLU A 47 -0.90 -8.44 -12.22
CA GLU A 47 -2.31 -8.15 -11.92
C GLU A 47 -2.50 -7.61 -10.49
N VAL A 48 -1.42 -7.54 -9.71
CA VAL A 48 -1.46 -7.00 -8.36
C VAL A 48 -1.54 -5.47 -8.41
N PHE A 49 -2.47 -4.92 -7.66
CA PHE A 49 -2.56 -3.48 -7.40
C PHE A 49 -2.48 -3.21 -5.90
N ALA A 50 -2.13 -1.98 -5.52
CA ALA A 50 -2.00 -1.60 -4.11
C ALA A 50 -2.89 -0.39 -3.78
N THR A 51 -3.42 -0.36 -2.57
CA THR A 51 -4.22 0.74 -2.02
C THR A 51 -3.60 1.20 -0.70
N ALA A 52 -3.59 2.51 -0.47
CA ALA A 52 -3.27 3.13 0.81
C ALA A 52 -4.54 3.52 1.58
N ALA A 53 -4.59 3.25 2.88
CA ALA A 53 -5.58 3.77 3.82
C ALA A 53 -4.86 4.57 4.91
N VAL A 54 -5.48 5.66 5.37
CA VAL A 54 -5.00 6.43 6.52
C VAL A 54 -5.72 5.93 7.76
N LEU A 55 -4.96 5.59 8.79
CA LEU A 55 -5.43 5.17 10.10
C LEU A 55 -5.16 6.28 11.12
N ASP A 56 -6.06 6.46 12.08
CA ASP A 56 -5.88 7.37 13.21
C ASP A 56 -5.00 6.77 14.32
N SER A 57 -4.93 7.46 15.47
CA SER A 57 -4.16 7.00 16.63
C SER A 57 -4.66 5.68 17.26
N ASN A 58 -5.93 5.34 17.02
CA ASN A 58 -6.57 4.11 17.51
C ASN A 58 -6.40 2.94 16.53
N GLY A 59 -5.91 3.23 15.32
CA GLY A 59 -5.78 2.25 14.24
C GLY A 59 -7.05 2.11 13.40
N ASP A 60 -8.02 3.01 13.57
CA ASP A 60 -9.26 3.01 12.82
C ASP A 60 -9.09 3.75 11.49
N PRO A 61 -9.68 3.25 10.39
CA PRO A 61 -9.61 3.92 9.10
C PRO A 61 -10.34 5.27 9.15
N VAL A 62 -9.66 6.31 8.71
CA VAL A 62 -10.22 7.67 8.68
C VAL A 62 -11.04 7.85 7.40
N ALA A 63 -12.36 7.68 7.52
CA ALA A 63 -13.32 8.09 6.50
C ALA A 63 -13.55 9.61 6.62
N ASN A 64 -13.55 10.37 5.51
CA ASN A 64 -13.92 11.79 5.44
C ASN A 64 -12.92 12.86 5.94
N LEU A 65 -11.61 12.67 5.77
CA LEU A 65 -10.82 13.85 5.38
C LEU A 65 -10.84 13.89 3.85
N SER A 66 -10.87 15.07 3.26
CA SER A 66 -11.00 15.32 1.81
C SER A 66 -9.78 14.80 1.05
N TYR A 67 -9.51 13.50 1.12
CA TYR A 67 -8.49 12.83 0.38
C TYR A 67 -8.97 12.79 -1.05
N ASN A 68 -8.44 13.67 -1.89
CA ASN A 68 -8.47 13.45 -3.33
C ASN A 68 -7.56 12.26 -3.62
N TYR A 69 -8.12 11.09 -3.36
CA TYR A 69 -7.64 9.82 -3.79
C TYR A 69 -7.86 9.81 -5.31
N GLU A 70 -6.86 10.22 -6.08
CA GLU A 70 -6.71 9.73 -7.46
C GLU A 70 -6.38 8.22 -7.41
N GLY A 71 -7.04 7.43 -6.56
CA GLY A 71 -6.71 6.03 -6.36
C GLY A 71 -7.36 5.16 -7.38
N VAL A 72 -6.80 5.20 -8.57
CA VAL A 72 -6.35 4.00 -9.28
C VAL A 72 -5.11 4.42 -10.08
N TRP A 73 -4.02 4.78 -9.41
CA TRP A 73 -2.72 4.71 -10.10
C TRP A 73 -2.32 3.25 -10.05
N GLY A 74 -2.71 2.51 -11.11
CA GLY A 74 -2.07 1.25 -11.45
C GLY A 74 -0.57 1.50 -11.35
N ALA A 75 0.11 0.70 -10.52
CA ALA A 75 1.54 0.77 -10.33
C ALA A 75 2.17 0.98 -11.71
N ARG A 76 2.99 2.03 -11.86
CA ARG A 76 3.81 2.14 -13.06
C ARG A 76 4.48 0.78 -13.24
N LYS A 77 4.24 0.18 -14.41
CA LYS A 77 4.75 -1.11 -14.87
C LYS A 77 6.02 -1.46 -14.07
N PRO A 78 5.99 -2.50 -13.21
CA PRO A 78 7.08 -2.72 -12.28
C PRO A 78 8.39 -2.82 -13.06
N GLN A 79 9.51 -2.48 -12.44
CA GLN A 79 10.71 -3.26 -12.73
C GLN A 79 10.41 -4.67 -12.23
N THR A 80 9.73 -5.46 -13.06
CA THR A 80 9.36 -6.83 -12.73
C THR A 80 10.65 -7.63 -12.75
N VAL A 81 11.17 -7.92 -11.57
CA VAL A 81 11.98 -9.12 -11.37
C VAL A 81 10.98 -10.20 -11.00
N GLU A 82 10.86 -11.23 -11.84
CA GLU A 82 9.92 -12.38 -11.91
C GLU A 82 8.89 -12.60 -10.78
N ASN A 83 9.19 -12.30 -9.51
CA ASN A 83 8.37 -12.57 -8.33
C ASN A 83 8.07 -11.32 -7.47
N SER A 84 8.30 -10.09 -7.94
CA SER A 84 8.09 -8.88 -7.13
C SER A 84 7.55 -7.67 -7.91
N ALA A 85 6.81 -6.81 -7.20
CA ALA A 85 6.31 -5.53 -7.70
C ALA A 85 6.57 -4.43 -6.68
N GLN A 86 6.90 -3.23 -7.16
CA GLN A 86 7.08 -2.04 -6.34
C GLN A 86 6.02 -1.01 -6.69
N PHE A 87 5.43 -0.40 -5.67
CA PHE A 87 4.36 0.59 -5.77
C PHE A 87 4.83 1.87 -5.10
N THR A 88 4.65 3.01 -5.78
CA THR A 88 4.95 4.34 -5.26
C THR A 88 3.66 5.14 -5.19
N PHE A 89 3.45 5.86 -4.09
CA PHE A 89 2.29 6.71 -3.84
C PHE A 89 2.70 8.19 -3.80
N PRO A 90 2.84 8.86 -4.96
CA PRO A 90 3.50 10.18 -5.06
C PRO A 90 2.63 11.37 -4.65
N ARG A 91 1.34 11.17 -4.40
CA ARG A 91 0.35 12.24 -4.17
C ARG A 91 -0.50 12.02 -2.92
N LEU A 92 0.04 11.32 -1.92
CA LEU A 92 -0.62 11.21 -0.61
C LEU A 92 -0.47 12.52 0.16
N TRP A 93 -1.55 13.01 0.74
CA TRP A 93 -1.57 14.16 1.64
C TRP A 93 -2.69 13.98 2.66
N ILE A 94 -2.57 14.63 3.82
CA ILE A 94 -3.57 14.55 4.90
C ILE A 94 -3.99 15.97 5.28
N ALA A 95 -5.31 16.21 5.33
CA ALA A 95 -5.87 17.54 5.65
C ALA A 95 -5.92 17.81 7.17
N GLY A 96 -6.11 16.75 7.95
CA GLY A 96 -6.24 16.83 9.41
C GLY A 96 -4.88 16.85 10.10
N SER A 97 -4.77 17.65 11.16
CA SER A 97 -3.63 17.58 12.08
C SER A 97 -3.83 16.43 13.06
N GLY A 98 -2.77 15.72 13.43
CA GLY A 98 -2.84 14.60 14.37
C GLY A 98 -1.80 13.52 14.11
N THR A 99 -1.88 12.45 14.88
CA THR A 99 -1.04 11.26 14.70
C THR A 99 -1.74 10.28 13.79
N TYR A 100 -1.07 9.87 12.72
CA TYR A 100 -1.60 8.95 11.72
C TYR A 100 -0.64 7.81 11.44
N GLN A 101 -1.18 6.78 10.79
CA GLN A 101 -0.44 5.65 10.22
C GLN A 101 -1.01 5.36 8.84
N LEU A 102 -0.19 4.89 7.91
CA LEU A 102 -0.65 4.41 6.61
C LEU A 102 -0.71 2.88 6.63
N ARG A 103 -1.82 2.32 6.18
CA ARG A 103 -1.93 0.89 5.85
C ARG A 103 -1.93 0.76 4.34
N ILE A 104 -0.95 0.05 3.80
CA ILE A 104 -0.90 -0.29 2.39
C ILE A 104 -1.31 -1.74 2.23
N SER A 105 -2.26 -2.03 1.34
CA SER A 105 -2.74 -3.37 1.04
C SER A 105 -2.50 -3.69 -0.42
N ALA A 106 -1.98 -4.87 -0.71
CA ALA A 106 -1.91 -5.41 -2.06
C ALA A 106 -3.09 -6.31 -2.32
N HIS A 107 -3.64 -6.21 -3.51
CA HIS A 107 -4.84 -6.89 -3.94
C HIS A 107 -4.59 -7.63 -5.23
N LEU A 108 -5.27 -8.75 -5.38
CA LEU A 108 -5.42 -9.44 -6.65
C LEU A 108 -6.91 -9.46 -6.99
N ILE A 109 -7.25 -9.11 -8.23
CA ILE A 109 -8.60 -9.31 -8.74
C ILE A 109 -8.77 -10.81 -8.98
N ASP A 110 -9.63 -11.44 -8.19
CA ASP A 110 -10.01 -12.83 -8.45
C ASP A 110 -11.04 -12.80 -9.60
N THR A 111 -10.61 -13.19 -10.80
CA THR A 111 -11.46 -13.15 -12.00
C THR A 111 -12.67 -14.06 -11.87
N ASP A 112 -12.60 -15.09 -11.02
CA ASP A 112 -13.66 -16.07 -10.83
C ASP A 112 -14.72 -15.57 -9.84
N GLU A 113 -14.33 -14.74 -8.86
CA GLU A 113 -15.22 -14.22 -7.81
C GLU A 113 -15.62 -12.75 -8.03
N ALA A 114 -15.08 -12.09 -9.06
CA ALA A 114 -15.27 -10.67 -9.36
C ALA A 114 -15.01 -9.73 -8.16
N GLN A 115 -14.22 -10.19 -7.18
CA GLN A 115 -13.86 -9.46 -5.98
C GLN A 115 -12.35 -9.33 -5.87
N SER A 116 -11.90 -8.18 -5.38
CA SER A 116 -10.49 -7.99 -5.01
C SER A 116 -10.23 -8.69 -3.68
N LYS A 117 -9.22 -9.58 -3.64
CA LYS A 117 -8.75 -10.21 -2.40
C LYS A 117 -7.46 -9.53 -1.95
N VAL A 118 -7.42 -9.13 -0.68
CA VAL A 118 -6.19 -8.67 -0.03
C VAL A 118 -5.23 -9.86 0.05
N LEU A 119 -4.06 -9.71 -0.57
CA LEU A 119 -2.98 -10.69 -0.53
C LEU A 119 -2.11 -10.52 0.70
N CYS A 120 -1.73 -9.28 0.97
CA CYS A 120 -0.87 -8.88 2.08
C CYS A 120 -1.00 -7.39 2.33
N GLN A 121 -0.51 -6.95 3.49
CA GLN A 121 -0.53 -5.56 3.90
C GLN A 121 0.70 -5.21 4.72
N VAL A 122 1.03 -3.93 4.75
CA VAL A 122 2.08 -3.37 5.62
C VAL A 122 1.59 -2.04 6.18
N ASP A 123 1.91 -1.81 7.45
CA ASP A 123 1.64 -0.56 8.10
C ASP A 123 2.92 0.28 8.18
N SER A 124 2.81 1.59 8.00
CA SER A 124 3.91 2.51 8.20
C SER A 124 4.24 2.64 9.68
N VAL A 125 5.36 3.29 10.00
CA VAL A 125 5.52 3.91 11.31
C VAL A 125 4.47 4.99 11.50
N ARG A 126 4.14 5.30 12.76
CA ARG A 126 3.27 6.45 13.06
C ARG A 126 4.02 7.74 12.80
N PHE A 127 3.30 8.74 12.29
CA PHE A 127 3.83 10.07 12.02
C PHE A 127 2.81 11.14 12.40
N PHE A 128 3.29 12.37 12.59
CA PHE A 128 2.48 13.49 13.00
C PHE A 128 2.23 14.45 11.85
N VAL A 129 1.00 14.92 11.71
CA VAL A 129 0.60 15.93 10.72
C VAL A 129 0.34 17.26 11.43
N VAL A 130 0.99 18.33 10.97
CA VAL A 130 0.92 19.70 11.52
C VAL A 130 0.37 20.72 10.54
#